data_AF-A0A8D6ZV71-F1
#
_entry.id   AF-A0A8D6ZV71-F1
#
_cell.length_a   1.000
_cell.length_b   1.000
_cell.length_c   1.000
_cell.angle_alpha   90.00
_cell.angle_beta   90.00
_cell.angle_gamma   90.00
#
_symmetry.space_group_name_H-M   'P 1'
#
loop_
_entity.id
_entity.type
_entity.pdbx_description
1 polymer ?
#
loop_
_entity_poly.entity_id
_entity_poly.type
_entity_poly.pdbx_seq_one_letter_code
_entity_poly.pdbx_strand_id
1 'polypeptide(L)'
;MKATFLLLACVVLLGLSSGGQADELKKHFYKKLCPQAEDMVQDLVWASVKNNSALPAKLLRLFFHDCFVRGCDASVLLDSTANISAEKDAIPNRSLAGFEVIDQVKAALEKACPGRVSCADIVALAARDSVSFQFQKPLWEVKTGRRDGNVSLASEALADIPSPGANFTRLVQQFASKNLDVEDLVVLSGAHTIGVGHPTTYTPS
;
A
#
# COMPACT_ATOMS: atom_id res chain seq x y z
N MET A 1 38.88 -15.94 54.74
CA MET A 1 37.85 -16.93 54.36
C MET A 1 36.56 -16.18 54.04
N LYS A 2 36.10 -16.34 52.79
CA LYS A 2 34.71 -16.28 52.31
C LYS A 2 33.84 -15.08 52.71
N ALA A 3 33.71 -14.12 51.80
CA ALA A 3 32.43 -13.46 51.52
C ALA A 3 32.43 -12.81 50.13
N THR A 4 32.97 -13.50 49.12
CA THR A 4 32.85 -13.14 47.71
C THR A 4 31.58 -13.78 47.13
N PHE A 5 30.39 -13.43 47.64
CA PHE A 5 29.12 -13.95 47.12
C PHE A 5 27.98 -12.98 47.45
N LEU A 6 27.90 -11.87 46.73
CA LEU A 6 26.71 -11.00 46.71
C LEU A 6 26.64 -10.18 45.41
N LEU A 7 27.04 -10.81 44.29
CA LEU A 7 27.02 -10.21 42.95
C LEU A 7 26.09 -10.94 41.97
N LEU A 8 25.19 -11.81 42.45
CA LEU A 8 24.36 -12.65 41.57
C LEU A 8 22.89 -12.70 42.02
N ALA A 9 22.20 -11.55 42.09
CA ALA A 9 20.75 -11.53 42.31
C ALA A 9 20.01 -10.29 41.76
N CYS A 10 20.56 -9.57 40.78
CA CYS A 10 19.87 -8.45 40.12
C CYS A 10 20.07 -8.45 38.59
N VAL A 11 20.12 -9.62 37.96
CA VAL A 11 20.08 -9.76 36.49
C VAL A 11 18.95 -10.70 36.11
N VAL A 12 17.72 -10.31 36.42
CA VAL A 12 16.51 -10.89 35.84
C VAL A 12 15.51 -9.75 35.65
N LEU A 13 14.98 -9.62 34.43
CA LEU A 13 14.00 -8.65 33.91
C LEU A 13 14.56 -7.37 33.30
N LEU A 14 15.17 -7.49 32.13
CA LEU A 14 14.99 -6.56 30.99
C LEU A 14 15.42 -7.28 29.70
N GLY A 15 14.78 -8.42 29.47
CA GLY A 15 14.84 -9.14 28.21
C GLY A 15 13.41 -9.41 27.75
N LEU A 16 13.13 -9.03 26.50
CA LEU A 16 11.97 -9.37 25.68
C LEU A 16 10.69 -8.54 25.93
N SER A 17 10.48 -7.51 25.11
CA SER A 17 9.40 -7.50 24.11
C SER A 17 9.39 -6.21 23.28
N SER A 18 10.37 -6.04 22.38
CA SER A 18 10.13 -5.30 21.13
C SER A 18 9.43 -6.22 20.14
N GLY A 19 8.33 -6.84 20.56
CA GLY A 19 7.34 -7.34 19.64
C GLY A 19 6.56 -6.12 19.21
N GLY A 20 6.88 -5.56 18.04
CA GLY A 20 5.97 -4.66 17.37
C GLY A 20 4.66 -5.43 17.21
N GLN A 21 3.70 -5.21 18.09
CA GLN A 21 2.33 -5.56 17.81
C GLN A 21 2.01 -4.82 16.52
N ALA A 22 1.90 -5.57 15.43
CA ALA A 22 1.13 -5.11 14.31
C ALA A 22 -0.27 -4.87 14.89
N ASP A 23 -0.55 -3.62 15.26
CA ASP A 23 -1.88 -3.22 15.69
C ASP A 23 -2.83 -3.73 14.61
N GLU A 24 -3.85 -4.49 15.03
CA GLU A 24 -4.81 -5.05 14.09
C GLU A 24 -5.44 -3.89 13.30
N LEU A 25 -5.41 -4.01 11.97
CA LEU A 25 -6.05 -3.02 11.10
C LEU A 25 -7.53 -2.92 11.48
N LYS A 26 -8.01 -1.71 11.71
CA LYS A 26 -9.39 -1.47 12.15
C LYS A 26 -10.00 -0.29 11.43
N LYS A 27 -11.32 -0.28 11.38
CA LYS A 27 -12.08 0.86 10.87
C LYS A 27 -11.85 2.06 11.80
N HIS A 28 -11.75 3.26 11.23
CA HIS A 28 -11.58 4.51 11.97
C HIS A 28 -10.35 4.53 12.90
N PHE A 29 -9.23 3.94 12.49
CA PHE A 29 -7.99 3.92 13.27
C PHE A 29 -7.57 5.33 13.71
N TYR A 30 -7.73 6.32 12.83
CA TYR A 30 -7.32 7.70 13.07
C TYR A 30 -8.29 8.55 13.88
N LYS A 31 -9.48 8.03 14.28
CA LYS A 31 -10.55 8.82 14.93
C LYS A 31 -10.10 9.62 16.16
N LYS A 32 -9.10 9.14 16.90
CA LYS A 32 -8.53 9.86 18.06
C LYS A 32 -7.25 10.62 17.76
N LEU A 33 -6.48 10.19 16.74
CA LEU A 33 -5.15 10.71 16.43
C LEU A 33 -5.19 11.86 15.43
N CYS A 34 -6.06 11.74 14.43
CA CYS A 34 -6.32 12.73 13.39
C CYS A 34 -7.77 12.53 12.90
N PRO A 35 -8.77 13.06 13.63
CA PRO A 35 -10.19 12.79 13.36
C PRO A 35 -10.63 13.12 11.92
N GLN A 36 -10.02 14.13 11.31
CA GLN A 36 -10.28 14.59 9.95
C GLN A 36 -9.52 13.83 8.85
N ALA A 37 -8.70 12.82 9.19
CA ALA A 37 -7.79 12.19 8.24
C ALA A 37 -8.50 11.58 7.03
N GLU A 38 -9.51 10.73 7.26
CA GLU A 38 -10.20 10.02 6.18
C GLU A 38 -11.01 10.99 5.29
N ASP A 39 -11.62 12.01 5.89
CA ASP A 39 -12.37 13.05 5.16
C ASP A 39 -11.42 13.89 4.27
N MET A 40 -10.27 14.29 4.80
CA MET A 40 -9.27 15.03 4.03
C MET A 40 -8.72 14.24 2.85
N VAL A 41 -8.48 12.93 3.03
CA VAL A 41 -8.05 12.05 1.93
C VAL A 41 -9.13 12.02 0.85
N GLN A 42 -10.39 11.79 1.25
CA GLN A 42 -11.52 11.76 0.32
C GLN A 42 -11.64 13.06 -0.47
N ASP A 43 -11.67 14.21 0.19
CA ASP A 43 -11.85 15.51 -0.46
C ASP A 43 -10.78 15.79 -1.52
N LEU A 44 -9.51 15.54 -1.19
CA LEU A 44 -8.39 15.78 -2.08
C LEU A 44 -8.32 14.79 -3.24
N VAL A 45 -8.62 13.52 -2.97
CA VAL A 45 -8.71 12.49 -4.03
C VAL A 45 -9.88 12.82 -4.96
N TRP A 46 -11.05 13.16 -4.42
CA TRP A 46 -12.24 13.53 -5.20
C TRP A 46 -11.99 14.78 -6.05
N ALA A 47 -11.34 15.81 -5.51
CA ALA A 47 -10.94 16.98 -6.27
C ALA A 47 -10.01 16.63 -7.45
N SER A 48 -9.11 15.68 -7.24
CA SER A 48 -8.15 15.21 -8.25
C SER A 48 -8.83 14.39 -9.35
N VAL A 49 -9.64 13.38 -9.00
CA VAL A 49 -10.31 12.50 -9.96
C VAL A 49 -11.42 13.20 -10.73
N LYS A 50 -12.07 14.23 -10.16
CA LYS A 50 -13.10 15.04 -10.83
C LYS A 50 -12.61 15.62 -12.15
N ASN A 51 -11.33 15.98 -12.23
CA ASN A 51 -10.72 16.63 -13.40
C ASN A 51 -9.88 15.67 -14.24
N ASN A 52 -9.77 14.39 -13.87
CA ASN A 52 -8.95 13.41 -14.57
C ASN A 52 -9.54 12.00 -14.45
N SER A 53 -10.28 11.59 -15.50
CA SER A 53 -10.96 10.30 -15.56
C SER A 53 -10.01 9.09 -15.57
N ALA A 54 -8.70 9.27 -15.80
CA ALA A 54 -7.73 8.19 -15.73
C ALA A 54 -7.25 7.91 -14.30
N LEU A 55 -7.39 8.85 -13.37
CA LEU A 55 -6.86 8.69 -11.99
C LEU A 55 -7.51 7.55 -11.20
N PRO A 56 -8.82 7.26 -11.29
CA PRO A 56 -9.41 6.13 -10.57
C PRO A 56 -8.72 4.80 -10.82
N ALA A 57 -8.47 4.47 -12.09
CA ALA A 57 -7.76 3.25 -12.44
C ALA A 57 -6.30 3.27 -11.98
N LYS A 58 -5.63 4.42 -12.07
CA LYS A 58 -4.23 4.59 -11.66
C LYS A 58 -4.03 4.40 -10.14
N LEU A 59 -4.88 5.02 -9.32
CA LEU A 59 -4.81 4.93 -7.86
C LEU A 59 -5.21 3.55 -7.35
N LEU A 60 -6.23 2.93 -7.95
CA LEU A 60 -6.59 1.54 -7.65
C LEU A 60 -5.44 0.58 -7.98
N ARG A 61 -4.81 0.75 -9.15
CA ARG A 61 -3.65 -0.03 -9.57
C ARG A 61 -2.45 0.20 -8.65
N LEU A 62 -2.18 1.44 -8.24
CA LEU A 62 -1.10 1.75 -7.29
C LEU A 62 -1.25 0.95 -5.99
N PHE A 63 -2.47 0.87 -5.44
CA PHE A 63 -2.74 0.07 -4.25
C PHE A 63 -2.55 -1.44 -4.47
N PHE A 64 -2.97 -1.97 -5.61
CA PHE A 64 -2.69 -3.37 -5.97
C PHE A 64 -1.18 -3.64 -6.02
N HIS A 65 -0.42 -2.77 -6.69
CA HIS A 65 1.03 -2.92 -6.85
C HIS A 65 1.77 -2.81 -5.52
N ASP A 66 1.34 -1.91 -4.63
CA ASP A 66 1.84 -1.82 -3.25
C ASP A 66 1.61 -3.15 -2.52
N CYS A 67 0.36 -3.60 -2.43
CA CYS A 67 0.03 -4.80 -1.68
C CYS A 67 0.64 -6.10 -2.21
N PHE A 68 0.90 -6.18 -3.52
CA PHE A 68 1.48 -7.38 -4.11
C PHE A 68 2.98 -7.53 -3.85
N VAL A 69 3.68 -6.47 -3.44
CA VAL A 69 5.12 -6.49 -3.15
C VAL A 69 5.30 -6.24 -1.66
N ARG A 70 5.82 -7.22 -0.92
CA ARG A 70 6.03 -7.16 0.56
C ARG A 70 4.80 -6.89 1.44
N GLY A 71 3.64 -6.59 0.86
CA GLY A 71 2.40 -6.23 1.57
C GLY A 71 2.10 -4.74 1.42
N CYS A 72 0.94 -4.30 1.90
CA CYS A 72 0.51 -2.91 1.73
C CYS A 72 1.25 -1.97 2.71
N ASP A 73 2.49 -1.60 2.38
CA ASP A 73 3.38 -0.83 3.24
C ASP A 73 3.90 0.46 2.60
N ALA A 74 3.34 0.89 1.47
CA ALA A 74 3.80 2.06 0.71
C ALA A 74 5.26 1.98 0.23
N SER A 75 5.89 0.80 0.20
CA SER A 75 7.23 0.60 -0.36
C SER A 75 7.32 1.04 -1.82
N VAL A 76 6.25 0.86 -2.60
CA VAL A 76 6.14 1.33 -4.00
C VAL A 76 6.28 2.86 -4.14
N LEU A 77 6.13 3.63 -3.07
CA LEU A 77 6.28 5.09 -3.09
C LEU A 77 7.73 5.56 -2.89
N LEU A 78 8.66 4.67 -2.55
CA LEU A 78 10.06 5.02 -2.38
C LEU A 78 10.76 5.22 -3.73
N ASP A 79 11.67 6.19 -3.78
CA ASP A 79 12.48 6.47 -4.96
C ASP A 79 13.81 5.70 -4.90
N SER A 80 14.37 5.43 -6.09
CA SER A 80 15.69 4.82 -6.21
C SER A 80 16.77 5.69 -5.59
N THR A 81 17.77 5.02 -5.02
CA THR A 81 19.00 5.65 -4.53
C THR A 81 20.17 5.28 -5.44
N ALA A 82 21.36 5.85 -5.22
CA ALA A 82 22.54 5.55 -6.04
C ALA A 82 22.89 4.05 -6.12
N ASN A 83 22.55 3.27 -5.09
CA ASN A 83 22.93 1.86 -4.97
C ASN A 83 21.74 0.88 -5.05
N ILE A 84 20.50 1.38 -4.98
CA ILE A 84 19.30 0.54 -4.88
C ILE A 84 18.26 1.05 -5.87
N SER A 85 17.87 0.17 -6.81
CA SER A 85 16.73 0.41 -7.69
C SER A 85 15.44 0.05 -6.97
N ALA A 86 14.58 1.05 -6.78
CA ALA A 86 13.29 0.93 -6.12
C ALA A 86 12.24 0.31 -7.05
N GLU A 87 11.13 -0.13 -6.47
CA GLU A 87 10.02 -0.74 -7.20
C GLU A 87 9.48 0.15 -8.31
N LYS A 88 9.45 1.48 -8.16
CA LYS A 88 8.98 2.41 -9.20
C LYS A 88 9.66 2.20 -10.56
N ASP A 89 10.94 1.83 -10.54
CA ASP A 89 11.75 1.66 -11.75
C ASP A 89 11.63 0.27 -12.38
N ALA A 90 10.98 -0.68 -11.69
CA ALA A 90 10.70 -2.01 -12.21
C ALA A 90 9.78 -1.95 -13.43
N ILE A 91 10.01 -2.84 -14.39
CA ILE A 91 9.21 -2.93 -15.63
C ILE A 91 7.68 -2.88 -15.39
N PRO A 92 7.09 -3.67 -14.46
CA PRO A 92 5.64 -3.61 -14.21
C PRO A 92 5.17 -2.23 -13.68
N ASN A 93 6.06 -1.46 -13.04
CA ASN A 93 5.74 -0.24 -12.31
C ASN A 93 6.01 1.05 -13.10
N ARG A 94 6.78 1.01 -14.18
CA ARG A 94 7.03 2.18 -15.06
C ARG A 94 5.78 2.83 -15.64
N SER A 95 4.66 2.12 -15.61
CA SER A 95 3.35 2.59 -16.06
C SER A 95 2.42 3.03 -14.91
N LEU A 96 2.88 2.96 -13.65
CA LEU A 96 2.15 3.53 -12.52
C LEU A 96 2.15 5.05 -12.58
N ALA A 97 1.11 5.65 -11.99
CA ALA A 97 0.91 7.09 -11.93
C ALA A 97 0.00 7.43 -10.75
N GLY A 98 -0.18 8.71 -10.44
CA GLY A 98 -0.98 9.17 -9.29
C GLY A 98 -0.16 9.37 -8.02
N PHE A 99 1.16 9.20 -8.07
CA PHE A 99 2.09 9.50 -6.97
C PHE A 99 1.93 10.95 -6.49
N GLU A 100 1.73 11.88 -7.43
CA GLU A 100 1.51 13.30 -7.15
C GLU A 100 0.23 13.59 -6.35
N VAL A 101 -0.79 12.73 -6.46
CA VAL A 101 -2.01 12.83 -5.65
C VAL A 101 -1.72 12.36 -4.23
N ILE A 102 -0.96 11.27 -4.08
CA ILE A 102 -0.54 10.75 -2.76
C ILE A 102 0.32 11.79 -2.04
N ASP A 103 1.26 12.44 -2.73
CA ASP A 103 2.11 13.49 -2.17
C ASP A 103 1.30 14.71 -1.70
N GLN A 104 0.32 15.16 -2.51
CA GLN A 104 -0.57 16.27 -2.14
C GLN A 104 -1.38 15.94 -0.89
N VAL A 105 -1.96 14.74 -0.83
CA VAL A 105 -2.71 14.27 0.34
C VAL A 105 -1.81 14.19 1.56
N LYS A 106 -0.63 13.59 1.42
CA LYS A 106 0.34 13.46 2.51
C LYS A 106 0.77 14.83 3.04
N ALA A 107 1.08 15.79 2.16
CA ALA A 107 1.47 17.14 2.57
C ALA A 107 0.34 17.85 3.34
N ALA A 108 -0.91 17.71 2.90
CA ALA A 108 -2.06 18.30 3.59
C ALA A 108 -2.27 17.66 4.98
N LEU A 109 -2.15 16.33 5.08
CA LEU A 109 -2.28 15.61 6.33
C LEU A 109 -1.13 15.92 7.29
N GLU A 110 0.11 16.02 6.83
CA GLU A 110 1.24 16.39 7.68
C GLU A 110 1.12 17.82 8.23
N LYS A 111 0.48 18.73 7.49
CA LYS A 111 0.13 20.06 8.02
C LYS A 111 -0.95 20.01 9.09
N ALA A 112 -1.93 19.12 8.96
CA ALA A 112 -3.06 19.04 9.88
C ALA A 112 -2.77 18.19 11.13
N CYS A 113 -2.02 17.10 10.97
CA CYS A 113 -1.70 16.13 12.01
C CYS A 113 -0.33 15.48 11.76
N PRO A 114 0.78 16.18 12.10
CA PRO A 114 2.14 15.74 11.79
C PRO A 114 2.46 14.32 12.29
N GLY A 115 3.03 13.49 11.42
CA GLY A 115 3.51 12.15 11.72
C GLY A 115 2.42 11.17 12.16
N ARG A 116 1.15 11.42 11.83
CA ARG A 116 0.03 10.58 12.27
C ARG A 116 -0.44 9.57 11.25
N VAL A 117 -0.62 9.97 10.00
CA VAL A 117 -1.23 9.12 8.95
C VAL A 117 -0.13 8.53 8.06
N SER A 118 -0.10 7.21 7.95
CA SER A 118 0.88 6.52 7.11
C SER A 118 0.59 6.72 5.62
N CYS A 119 1.64 6.71 4.80
CA CYS A 119 1.49 6.69 3.35
C CYS A 119 0.74 5.43 2.88
N ALA A 120 0.99 4.28 3.53
CA ALA A 120 0.30 3.03 3.22
C ALA A 120 -1.22 3.13 3.36
N ASP A 121 -1.73 3.81 4.40
CA ASP A 121 -3.16 4.04 4.53
C ASP A 121 -3.69 5.10 3.56
N ILE A 122 -2.88 6.11 3.20
CA ILE A 122 -3.27 7.08 2.17
C ILE A 122 -3.49 6.36 0.82
N VAL A 123 -2.61 5.45 0.43
CA VAL A 123 -2.77 4.66 -0.81
C VAL A 123 -4.04 3.81 -0.76
N ALA A 124 -4.29 3.13 0.36
CA ALA A 124 -5.50 2.31 0.53
C ALA A 124 -6.81 3.14 0.48
N LEU A 125 -6.83 4.29 1.17
CA LEU A 125 -7.96 5.22 1.16
C LEU A 125 -8.16 5.84 -0.23
N ALA A 126 -7.09 6.26 -0.90
CA ALA A 126 -7.14 6.84 -2.24
C ALA A 126 -7.70 5.84 -3.28
N ALA A 127 -7.35 4.55 -3.19
CA ALA A 127 -7.95 3.51 -4.01
C ALA A 127 -9.47 3.44 -3.78
N ARG A 128 -9.94 3.43 -2.52
CA ARG A 128 -11.37 3.43 -2.20
C ARG A 128 -12.08 4.67 -2.73
N ASP A 129 -11.57 5.85 -2.39
CA ASP A 129 -12.21 7.12 -2.70
C ASP A 129 -12.29 7.35 -4.21
N SER A 130 -11.28 6.94 -4.95
CA SER A 130 -11.24 7.08 -6.40
C SER A 130 -12.25 6.18 -7.12
N VAL A 131 -12.42 4.93 -6.69
CA VAL A 131 -13.48 4.02 -7.22
C VAL A 131 -14.88 4.50 -6.81
N SER A 132 -14.99 5.02 -5.59
CA SER A 132 -16.24 5.50 -4.98
C SER A 132 -16.76 6.80 -5.58
N PHE A 133 -15.88 7.61 -6.18
CA PHE A 133 -16.21 8.95 -6.68
C PHE A 133 -17.42 8.97 -7.62
N GLN A 134 -17.51 8.04 -8.57
CA GLN A 134 -18.64 8.00 -9.50
C GLN A 134 -20.00 7.77 -8.83
N PHE A 135 -20.02 7.20 -7.62
CA PHE A 135 -21.23 6.93 -6.84
C PHE A 135 -21.50 8.00 -5.78
N GLN A 136 -20.59 8.96 -5.61
CA GLN A 136 -20.68 10.05 -4.63
C GLN A 136 -20.93 9.53 -3.19
N LYS A 137 -20.39 8.33 -2.88
CA LYS A 137 -20.43 7.73 -1.54
C LYS A 137 -19.31 6.69 -1.39
N PRO A 138 -18.72 6.52 -0.19
CA PRO A 138 -17.83 5.40 0.09
C PRO A 138 -18.50 4.05 -0.20
N LEU A 139 -17.87 3.22 -1.03
CA LEU A 139 -18.40 1.89 -1.35
C LEU A 139 -18.04 0.82 -0.31
N TRP A 140 -16.93 1.00 0.41
CA TRP A 140 -16.54 0.15 1.53
C TRP A 140 -15.77 0.94 2.60
N GLU A 141 -15.72 0.36 3.79
CA GLU A 141 -14.93 0.87 4.90
C GLU A 141 -13.52 0.28 4.84
N VAL A 142 -12.52 1.15 4.66
CA VAL A 142 -11.12 0.75 4.66
C VAL A 142 -10.67 0.53 6.11
N LYS A 143 -10.15 -0.65 6.42
CA LYS A 143 -9.40 -0.85 7.67
C LYS A 143 -8.07 -0.11 7.55
N THR A 144 -7.79 0.78 8.49
CA THR A 144 -6.57 1.60 8.58
C THR A 144 -5.73 1.19 9.80
N GLY A 145 -4.51 1.70 9.88
CA GLY A 145 -3.47 1.31 10.85
C GLY A 145 -2.21 0.72 10.20
N ARG A 146 -2.08 0.75 8.87
CA ARG A 146 -0.86 0.30 8.17
C ARG A 146 0.31 1.19 8.54
N ARG A 147 1.53 0.67 8.45
CA ARG A 147 2.78 1.42 8.66
C ARG A 147 3.61 1.41 7.39
N ASP A 148 4.40 2.46 7.22
CA ASP A 148 5.25 2.63 6.04
C ASP A 148 6.48 1.72 6.14
N GLY A 149 6.74 0.97 5.07
CA GLY A 149 7.93 0.18 4.83
C GLY A 149 9.12 1.07 4.46
N ASN A 150 10.32 0.54 4.65
CA ASN A 150 11.59 1.23 4.36
C ASN A 150 12.47 0.48 3.35
N VAL A 151 11.93 -0.56 2.72
CA VAL A 151 12.62 -1.37 1.71
C VAL A 151 11.78 -1.37 0.45
N SER A 152 12.38 -0.95 -0.66
CA SER A 152 11.77 -1.05 -1.98
C SER A 152 12.81 -1.57 -2.97
N LEU A 153 12.49 -2.68 -3.64
CA LEU A 153 13.41 -3.38 -4.54
C LEU A 153 12.73 -3.71 -5.86
N ALA A 154 13.31 -3.20 -6.96
CA ALA A 154 12.81 -3.48 -8.31
C ALA A 154 12.73 -4.98 -8.63
N SER A 155 13.63 -5.78 -8.06
CA SER A 155 13.63 -7.24 -8.22
C SER A 155 12.41 -7.92 -7.59
N GLU A 156 11.89 -7.39 -6.48
CA GLU A 156 10.70 -7.95 -5.82
C GLU A 156 9.44 -7.63 -6.64
N ALA A 157 9.32 -6.39 -7.14
CA ALA A 157 8.25 -6.04 -8.09
C ALA A 157 8.24 -6.91 -9.35
N LEU A 158 9.42 -7.20 -9.92
CA LEU A 158 9.54 -8.10 -11.08
C LEU A 158 9.13 -9.55 -10.78
N ALA A 159 9.38 -10.03 -9.57
CA ALA A 159 9.09 -11.41 -9.18
C ALA A 159 7.61 -11.60 -8.81
N ASP A 160 7.03 -10.63 -8.10
CA ASP A 160 5.76 -10.81 -7.41
C ASP A 160 4.56 -10.31 -8.22
N ILE A 161 4.73 -9.25 -9.04
CA ILE A 161 3.62 -8.67 -9.79
C ILE A 161 3.29 -9.58 -10.99
N PRO A 162 2.02 -10.01 -11.14
CA PRO A 162 1.60 -10.84 -12.28
C PRO A 162 1.87 -10.15 -13.63
N SER A 163 2.46 -10.92 -14.55
CA SER A 163 2.66 -10.49 -15.93
C SER A 163 1.32 -10.52 -16.69
N PRO A 164 1.06 -9.56 -17.60
CA PRO A 164 -0.11 -9.62 -18.48
C PRO A 164 -0.11 -10.86 -19.40
N GLY A 165 1.04 -11.50 -19.62
CA GLY A 165 1.17 -12.75 -20.38
C GLY A 165 1.04 -14.02 -19.54
N ALA A 166 0.75 -13.92 -18.23
CA ALA A 166 0.60 -15.09 -17.37
C ALA A 166 -0.68 -15.89 -17.71
N ASN A 167 -0.57 -17.22 -17.71
CA ASN A 167 -1.74 -18.08 -17.84
C ASN A 167 -2.51 -18.21 -16.51
N PHE A 168 -3.73 -18.73 -16.58
CA PHE A 168 -4.61 -18.86 -15.41
C PHE A 168 -3.96 -19.62 -14.24
N THR A 169 -3.30 -20.75 -14.52
CA THR A 169 -2.62 -21.54 -13.47
C THR A 169 -1.54 -20.73 -12.75
N ARG A 170 -0.77 -19.92 -13.48
CA ARG A 170 0.24 -19.05 -12.90
C ARG A 170 -0.39 -17.94 -12.06
N LEU A 171 -1.48 -17.33 -12.53
CA LEU A 171 -2.21 -16.31 -11.78
C LEU A 171 -2.74 -16.87 -10.45
N VAL A 172 -3.35 -18.05 -10.45
CA VAL A 172 -3.83 -18.72 -9.22
C VAL A 172 -2.68 -18.94 -8.24
N GLN A 173 -1.51 -19.38 -8.70
CA GLN A 173 -0.33 -19.57 -7.83
C GLN A 173 0.18 -18.25 -7.24
N GLN A 174 0.21 -17.18 -8.03
CA GLN A 174 0.67 -15.87 -7.56
C GLN A 174 -0.31 -15.22 -6.58
N PHE A 175 -1.61 -15.38 -6.77
CA PHE A 175 -2.60 -14.89 -5.80
C PHE A 175 -2.57 -15.73 -4.50
N ALA A 176 -2.45 -17.05 -4.62
CA ALA A 176 -2.33 -17.93 -3.46
C ALA A 176 -1.11 -17.62 -2.60
N SER A 177 0.02 -17.16 -3.19
CA SER A 177 1.20 -16.73 -2.42
C SER A 177 0.96 -15.45 -1.61
N LYS A 178 -0.13 -14.73 -1.88
CA LYS A 178 -0.61 -13.56 -1.14
C LYS A 178 -1.81 -13.89 -0.24
N ASN A 179 -2.10 -15.18 -0.02
CA ASN A 179 -3.27 -15.68 0.70
C ASN A 179 -4.61 -15.24 0.09
N LEU A 180 -4.63 -15.04 -1.23
CA LEU A 180 -5.84 -14.76 -2.02
C LEU A 180 -6.22 -16.00 -2.82
N ASP A 181 -7.49 -16.38 -2.78
CA ASP A 181 -7.96 -17.57 -3.48
C ASP A 181 -8.35 -17.29 -4.94
N VAL A 182 -8.97 -18.28 -5.59
CA VAL A 182 -9.40 -18.14 -6.99
C VAL A 182 -10.59 -17.18 -7.13
N GLU A 183 -11.44 -17.08 -6.12
CA GLU A 183 -12.55 -16.12 -6.09
C GLU A 183 -12.00 -14.70 -6.02
N ASP A 184 -11.01 -14.47 -5.14
CA ASP A 184 -10.30 -13.20 -5.05
C ASP A 184 -9.64 -12.82 -6.38
N LEU A 185 -8.97 -13.76 -7.06
CA LEU A 185 -8.39 -13.53 -8.39
C LEU A 185 -9.46 -13.06 -9.39
N VAL A 186 -10.61 -13.73 -9.45
CA VAL A 186 -11.69 -13.36 -10.39
C VAL A 186 -12.29 -12.01 -10.04
N VAL A 187 -12.60 -11.77 -8.76
CA VAL A 187 -13.20 -10.52 -8.28
C VAL A 187 -12.24 -9.33 -8.50
N LEU A 188 -10.98 -9.48 -8.12
CA LEU A 188 -9.97 -8.41 -8.26
C LEU A 188 -9.60 -8.15 -9.72
N SER A 189 -9.70 -9.15 -10.60
CA SER A 189 -9.57 -8.94 -12.06
C SER A 189 -10.65 -8.01 -12.61
N GLY A 190 -11.79 -7.89 -11.93
CA GLY A 190 -12.84 -6.92 -12.25
C GLY A 190 -12.37 -5.45 -12.19
N ALA A 191 -11.26 -5.15 -11.52
CA ALA A 191 -10.63 -3.82 -11.54
C ALA A 191 -10.28 -3.34 -12.96
N HIS A 192 -10.09 -4.27 -13.91
CA HIS A 192 -9.87 -3.94 -15.33
C HIS A 192 -11.12 -3.42 -16.06
N THR A 193 -12.26 -3.25 -15.36
CA THR A 193 -13.43 -2.53 -15.90
C THR A 193 -13.20 -1.03 -16.08
N ILE A 194 -12.12 -0.48 -15.49
CA ILE A 194 -11.69 0.91 -15.66
C ILE A 194 -10.21 0.97 -16.04
N GLY A 195 -9.81 2.07 -16.71
CA GLY A 195 -8.42 2.29 -17.11
C GLY A 195 -8.13 1.85 -18.55
N VAL A 196 -6.84 1.78 -18.88
CA VAL A 196 -6.35 1.47 -20.23
C VAL A 196 -5.10 0.59 -20.16
N GLY A 197 -4.93 -0.28 -21.15
CA GLY A 197 -3.71 -1.06 -21.36
C GLY A 197 -2.92 -0.56 -22.56
N HIS A 198 -1.59 -0.55 -22.46
CA HIS A 198 -0.73 -0.20 -23.59
C HIS A 198 -0.71 -1.35 -24.62
N PRO A 199 -0.68 -1.09 -25.94
CA PRO A 199 -0.70 -2.16 -26.96
C PRO A 199 0.29 -3.30 -26.73
N THR A 200 1.51 -2.95 -26.31
CA THR A 200 2.58 -3.92 -26.03
C THR A 200 2.26 -4.94 -24.93
N THR A 201 1.18 -4.75 -24.15
CA THR A 201 0.78 -5.70 -23.11
C THR A 201 -0.15 -6.80 -23.63
N TYR A 202 -0.72 -6.66 -24.83
CA TYR A 202 -1.67 -7.64 -25.40
C TYR A 202 -1.43 -7.97 -26.89
N THR A 203 -0.47 -7.32 -27.54
CA THR A 203 0.01 -7.75 -28.86
C THR A 203 1.03 -8.87 -28.70
N PRO A 204 0.86 -10.03 -29.38
CA PRO A 204 1.90 -11.05 -29.45
C PRO A 204 3.19 -10.47 -30.04
N SER A 205 4.33 -10.75 -29.41
CA SER A 205 5.67 -10.47 -29.97
C SER A 205 5.97 -11.33 -31.19
#